data_AF-A0A1A8WW20-F1
#
_entry.id   AF-A0A1A8WW20-F1
#
_cell.length_a   1.000
_cell.length_b   1.000
_cell.length_c   1.000
_cell.angle_alpha   90.00
_cell.angle_beta   90.00
_cell.angle_gamma   90.00
#
_symmetry.space_group_name_H-M   'P 1'
#
loop_
_entity.id
_entity.type
_entity.pdbx_description
1 polymer ?
#
loop_
_entity_poly.entity_id
_entity_poly.type
_entity_poly.pdbx_seq_one_letter_code
_entity_poly.pdbx_strand_id
1 'polypeptide(L)'
;MEAIKILYLHIYEDVKTNKIRKLLEDEYGKDNVISSKDKSKALDIFILIFIYVLSNKLFEKYKPNVIVAYQFGCILAMHLTGPRVPMLLISPVQENLFSKRIRNEVNISDFPYIIFVHSTTDRKRNLSKSLDLIESLDKRKYRVEIVNDDFGLELISNSDYKNWVDEVYAQTKGDLKRASKSGSTIDESLFANA
;
A
#
# COMPACT_ATOMS: atom_id res chain seq x y z
N MET A 1 -14.95 16.45 -5.74
CA MET A 1 -14.40 15.09 -5.63
C MET A 1 -13.72 15.02 -4.27
N GLU A 2 -14.00 14.01 -3.44
CA GLU A 2 -13.34 13.87 -2.13
C GLU A 2 -11.83 13.70 -2.32
N ALA A 3 -11.04 14.27 -1.40
CA ALA A 3 -9.59 14.22 -1.51
C ALA A 3 -9.05 12.81 -1.18
N ILE A 4 -8.22 12.27 -2.07
CA ILE A 4 -7.49 11.03 -1.83
C ILE A 4 -6.30 11.35 -0.92
N LYS A 5 -6.31 10.82 0.31
CA LYS A 5 -5.26 11.00 1.31
C LYS A 5 -4.39 9.76 1.37
N ILE A 6 -3.13 9.91 0.97
CA ILE A 6 -2.21 8.81 0.74
C ILE A 6 -1.20 8.72 1.88
N LEU A 7 -1.12 7.56 2.51
CA LEU A 7 0.04 7.16 3.30
C LEU A 7 0.98 6.34 2.41
N TYR A 8 2.13 6.92 2.06
CA TYR A 8 3.15 6.29 1.25
C TYR A 8 4.21 5.60 2.12
N LEU A 9 4.21 4.26 2.13
CA LEU A 9 5.07 3.45 2.96
C LEU A 9 6.26 2.89 2.19
N HIS A 10 7.45 3.19 2.71
CA HIS A 10 8.73 2.63 2.29
C HIS A 10 9.70 2.69 3.46
N ILE A 11 10.77 1.90 3.40
CA ILE A 11 11.82 1.88 4.45
C ILE A 11 12.96 2.84 4.11
N TYR A 12 13.36 2.89 2.83
CA TYR A 12 14.54 3.64 2.39
C TYR A 12 14.19 4.80 1.50
N GLU A 13 14.78 5.94 1.81
CA GLU A 13 14.78 7.08 0.91
C GLU A 13 15.88 6.92 -0.16
N ASP A 14 15.47 6.62 -1.38
CA ASP A 14 16.34 6.46 -2.54
C ASP A 14 15.77 7.21 -3.77
N VAL A 15 16.41 7.07 -4.93
CA VAL A 15 15.95 7.73 -6.16
C VAL A 15 14.54 7.29 -6.55
N LYS A 16 14.20 6.01 -6.36
CA LYS A 16 12.91 5.43 -6.75
C LYS A 16 11.81 5.87 -5.79
N THR A 17 12.04 5.78 -4.48
CA THR A 17 11.03 6.21 -3.49
C THR A 17 10.77 7.71 -3.53
N ASN A 18 11.80 8.52 -3.80
CA ASN A 18 11.62 9.94 -4.05
C ASN A 18 10.84 10.24 -5.34
N LYS A 19 11.10 9.48 -6.42
CA LYS A 19 10.34 9.61 -7.68
C LYS A 19 8.86 9.29 -7.47
N ILE A 20 8.56 8.18 -6.79
CA ILE A 20 7.19 7.78 -6.47
C ILE A 20 6.52 8.84 -5.59
N ARG A 21 7.19 9.31 -4.53
CA ARG A 21 6.64 10.37 -3.68
C ARG A 21 6.30 11.63 -4.48
N LYS A 22 7.26 12.11 -5.29
CA LYS A 22 7.06 13.32 -6.09
C LYS A 22 5.89 13.17 -7.06
N LEU A 23 5.77 12.02 -7.71
CA LEU A 23 4.63 11.71 -8.56
C LEU A 23 3.31 11.81 -7.79
N LEU A 24 3.22 11.15 -6.63
CA LEU A 24 2.00 11.20 -5.81
C LEU A 24 1.69 12.64 -5.35
N GLU A 25 2.71 13.41 -4.96
CA GLU A 25 2.56 14.82 -4.58
C GLU A 25 2.11 15.71 -5.75
N ASP A 26 2.60 15.45 -6.96
CA ASP A 26 2.25 16.20 -8.17
C ASP A 26 0.79 15.91 -8.59
N GLU A 27 0.32 14.66 -8.45
CA GLU A 27 -1.05 14.25 -8.84
C GLU A 27 -2.11 14.53 -7.77
N TYR A 28 -1.79 14.33 -6.50
CA TYR A 28 -2.77 14.40 -5.39
C TYR A 28 -2.58 15.63 -4.49
N GLY A 29 -1.48 16.35 -4.63
CA GLY A 29 -1.12 17.51 -3.81
C GLY A 29 -0.26 17.12 -2.59
N LYS A 30 0.71 17.96 -2.27
CA LYS A 30 1.67 17.72 -1.17
C LYS A 30 1.02 17.53 0.19
N ASP A 31 -0.06 18.25 0.47
CA ASP A 31 -0.79 18.14 1.74
C ASP A 31 -1.59 16.83 1.85
N ASN A 32 -1.78 16.14 0.72
CA ASN A 32 -2.51 14.88 0.62
C ASN A 32 -1.61 13.64 0.61
N VAL A 33 -0.28 13.80 0.70
CA VAL A 33 0.67 12.68 0.70
C VAL A 33 1.58 12.77 1.91
N ILE A 34 1.55 11.76 2.78
CA ILE A 34 2.50 11.62 3.88
C ILE A 34 3.29 10.32 3.72
N SER A 35 4.58 10.34 4.03
CA SER A 35 5.43 9.14 3.90
C SER A 35 6.11 8.76 5.20
N SER A 36 6.28 7.46 5.44
CA SER A 36 7.19 6.96 6.48
C SER A 36 8.63 7.27 6.05
N LYS A 37 9.23 8.33 6.62
CA LYS A 37 10.61 8.74 6.27
C LYS A 37 11.59 8.11 7.25
N ASP A 38 12.61 7.41 6.73
CA ASP A 38 13.87 7.20 7.44
C ASP A 38 15.04 7.41 6.46
N LYS A 39 16.09 8.12 6.93
CA LYS A 39 17.31 8.38 6.17
C LYS A 39 18.35 7.25 6.32
N SER A 40 18.12 6.31 7.24
CA SER A 40 19.05 5.22 7.51
C SER A 40 19.10 4.22 6.35
N LYS A 41 20.29 3.85 5.90
CA LYS A 41 20.53 2.89 4.79
C LYS A 41 20.75 1.44 5.24
N ALA A 42 20.71 1.15 6.54
CA ALA A 42 20.86 -0.20 7.08
C ALA A 42 19.48 -0.83 7.35
N LEU A 43 19.30 -2.13 7.05
CA LEU A 43 18.14 -2.89 7.53
C LEU A 43 18.47 -3.44 8.91
N ASP A 44 18.33 -2.62 9.94
CA ASP A 44 18.39 -3.11 11.32
C ASP A 44 16.96 -3.43 11.77
N ILE A 45 16.80 -4.51 12.55
CA ILE A 45 15.50 -4.92 13.09
C ILE A 45 14.86 -3.80 13.93
N PHE A 46 15.71 -2.97 14.56
CA PHE A 46 15.29 -1.77 15.29
C PHE A 46 14.69 -0.70 14.39
N ILE A 47 15.21 -0.54 13.16
CA ILE A 47 14.69 0.42 12.17
C ILE A 47 13.30 0.00 11.74
N LEU A 48 13.07 -1.29 11.50
CA LEU A 48 11.75 -1.78 11.11
C LEU A 48 10.70 -1.57 12.22
N ILE A 49 11.05 -1.82 13.48
CA ILE A 49 10.15 -1.55 14.63
C ILE A 49 9.88 -0.06 14.75
N PHE A 50 10.90 0.78 14.62
CA PHE A 50 10.74 2.24 14.67
C PHE A 50 9.82 2.75 13.57
N ILE A 51 10.04 2.32 12.33
CA ILE A 51 9.21 2.69 11.17
C ILE A 51 7.79 2.15 11.34
N TYR A 52 7.61 0.96 11.88
CA TYR A 52 6.28 0.42 12.19
C TYR A 52 5.53 1.31 13.19
N VAL A 53 6.16 1.71 14.30
CA VAL A 53 5.55 2.61 15.29
C VAL A 53 5.25 3.97 14.67
N LEU A 54 6.18 4.52 13.88
CA LEU A 54 5.99 5.78 13.17
C LEU A 54 4.81 5.70 12.20
N SER A 55 4.72 4.63 11.41
CA SER A 55 3.67 4.43 10.41
C SER A 55 2.28 4.37 11.06
N ASN A 56 2.15 3.70 12.21
CA ASN A 56 0.90 3.68 12.97
C ASN A 56 0.53 5.07 13.51
N LYS A 57 1.50 5.83 14.06
CA LYS A 57 1.26 7.21 14.51
C LYS A 57 0.85 8.13 13.35
N LEU A 58 1.48 7.98 12.19
CA LEU A 58 1.14 8.73 10.99
C LEU A 58 -0.27 8.37 10.52
N PHE A 59 -0.61 7.08 10.47
CA PHE A 59 -1.96 6.63 10.11
C PHE A 59 -3.02 7.24 11.03
N GLU A 60 -2.84 7.12 12.35
CA GLU A 60 -3.78 7.62 13.35
C GLU A 60 -4.02 9.14 13.22
N LYS A 61 -2.95 9.91 13.04
CA LYS A 61 -3.02 11.38 12.92
C LYS A 61 -3.58 11.83 11.57
N TYR A 62 -3.13 11.20 10.49
CA TYR A 62 -3.39 11.65 9.13
C TYR A 62 -4.70 11.12 8.55
N LYS A 63 -5.17 9.97 9.05
CA LYS A 63 -6.38 9.27 8.58
C LYS A 63 -6.37 9.08 7.05
N PRO A 64 -5.36 8.39 6.49
CA PRO A 64 -5.30 8.12 5.07
C PRO A 64 -6.46 7.22 4.64
N ASN A 65 -6.92 7.37 3.41
CA ASN A 65 -7.94 6.51 2.81
C ASN A 65 -7.38 5.64 1.67
N VAL A 66 -6.10 5.80 1.33
CA VAL A 66 -5.33 4.90 0.47
C VAL A 66 -3.93 4.70 1.08
N ILE A 67 -3.42 3.47 1.02
CA ILE A 67 -1.99 3.21 1.25
C ILE A 67 -1.33 2.91 -0.10
N VAL A 68 -0.22 3.58 -0.37
CA VAL A 68 0.72 3.19 -1.43
C VAL A 68 1.95 2.66 -0.74
N ALA A 69 2.47 1.51 -1.16
CA ALA A 69 3.62 0.90 -0.52
C ALA A 69 4.62 0.35 -1.54
N TYR A 70 5.90 0.44 -1.19
CA TYR A 70 7.00 -0.05 -2.04
C TYR A 70 7.89 -1.04 -1.28
N GLN A 71 8.16 -2.20 -1.89
CA GLN A 71 9.04 -3.25 -1.36
C GLN A 71 8.67 -3.65 0.08
N PHE A 72 9.59 -3.50 1.03
CA PHE A 72 9.37 -3.79 2.44
C PHE A 72 8.28 -2.91 3.09
N GLY A 73 8.00 -1.74 2.50
CA GLY A 73 6.83 -0.93 2.85
C GLY A 73 5.51 -1.69 2.73
N CYS A 74 5.43 -2.68 1.84
CA CYS A 74 4.24 -3.52 1.69
C CYS A 74 4.00 -4.40 2.93
N ILE A 75 5.07 -4.86 3.58
CA ILE A 75 4.97 -5.61 4.83
C ILE A 75 4.41 -4.70 5.93
N LEU A 76 4.91 -3.45 6.02
CA LEU A 76 4.40 -2.45 6.96
C LEU A 76 2.92 -2.16 6.74
N ALA A 77 2.51 -1.93 5.48
CA ALA A 77 1.13 -1.67 5.09
C ALA A 77 0.18 -2.77 5.58
N MET A 78 0.56 -4.03 5.38
CA MET A 78 -0.22 -5.19 5.80
C MET A 78 -0.35 -5.33 7.32
N HIS A 79 0.60 -4.80 8.09
CA HIS A 79 0.66 -4.99 9.56
C HIS A 79 0.17 -3.78 10.36
N LEU A 80 -0.19 -2.65 9.73
CA LEU A 80 -0.74 -1.50 10.47
C LEU A 80 -1.94 -1.91 11.33
N THR A 81 -2.08 -1.29 12.50
CA THR A 81 -3.16 -1.57 13.46
C THR A 81 -4.42 -0.76 13.21
N GLY A 82 -4.34 0.26 12.35
CA GLY A 82 -5.49 1.09 11.98
C GLY A 82 -6.53 0.36 11.12
N PRO A 83 -7.65 1.04 10.80
CA PRO A 83 -8.65 0.55 9.87
C PRO A 83 -8.05 0.04 8.55
N ARG A 84 -8.68 -0.99 7.97
CA ARG A 84 -8.27 -1.54 6.68
C ARG A 84 -8.69 -0.59 5.56
N VAL A 85 -7.71 -0.15 4.78
CA VAL A 85 -7.88 0.75 3.63
C VAL A 85 -7.39 0.09 2.34
N PRO A 86 -7.85 0.52 1.17
CA PRO A 86 -7.33 0.03 -0.10
C PRO A 86 -5.83 0.27 -0.23
N MET A 87 -5.15 -0.64 -0.91
CA MET A 87 -3.69 -0.61 -1.03
C MET A 87 -3.22 -0.78 -2.47
N LEU A 88 -2.23 0.02 -2.85
CA LEU A 88 -1.38 -0.21 -4.01
C LEU A 88 -0.02 -0.71 -3.51
N LEU A 89 0.29 -1.99 -3.77
CA LEU A 89 1.51 -2.64 -3.31
C LEU A 89 2.46 -2.86 -4.50
N ILE A 90 3.60 -2.18 -4.49
CA ILE A 90 4.55 -2.15 -5.60
C ILE A 90 5.80 -2.96 -5.25
N SER A 91 6.11 -3.96 -6.07
CA SER A 91 7.15 -4.98 -5.83
C SER A 91 7.10 -5.52 -4.39
N PRO A 92 5.95 -6.06 -3.94
CA PRO A 92 5.79 -6.50 -2.57
C PRO A 92 6.80 -7.60 -2.23
N VAL A 93 7.55 -7.37 -1.14
CA VAL A 93 8.44 -8.37 -0.57
C VAL A 93 7.66 -9.14 0.48
N GLN A 94 7.56 -10.47 0.32
CA GLN A 94 7.01 -11.35 1.36
C GLN A 94 8.15 -11.97 2.16
N GLU A 95 8.59 -11.22 3.17
CA GLU A 95 9.51 -11.70 4.19
C GLU A 95 8.86 -11.62 5.58
N ASN A 96 9.18 -12.60 6.41
CA ASN A 96 8.74 -12.65 7.80
C ASN A 96 9.67 -11.77 8.67
N LEU A 97 9.69 -10.47 8.41
CA LEU A 97 10.61 -9.55 9.09
C LEU A 97 10.21 -9.22 10.53
N PHE A 98 8.93 -9.37 10.89
CA PHE A 98 8.45 -9.12 12.24
C PHE A 98 8.54 -10.37 13.11
N SER A 99 8.78 -10.23 14.41
CA SER A 99 8.66 -11.36 15.35
C SER A 99 7.19 -11.81 15.43
N LYS A 100 6.93 -13.09 15.74
CA LYS A 100 5.55 -13.58 15.94
C LYS A 100 4.77 -12.81 17.02
N ARG A 101 5.47 -12.10 17.92
CA ARG A 101 4.86 -11.27 18.98
C ARG A 101 4.38 -9.90 18.48
N ILE A 102 4.95 -9.39 17.38
CA ILE A 102 4.60 -8.11 16.76
C ILE A 102 3.66 -8.32 15.56
N ARG A 103 3.69 -9.51 14.96
CA ARG A 103 2.78 -9.90 13.89
C ARG A 103 1.37 -10.09 14.45
N ASN A 104 0.45 -9.23 14.01
CA ASN A 104 -0.95 -9.64 13.94
C ASN A 104 -1.06 -10.71 12.85
N GLU A 105 -1.94 -11.70 13.03
CA GLU A 105 -2.34 -12.56 11.92
C GLU A 105 -3.03 -11.67 10.89
N VAL A 106 -2.33 -11.37 9.80
CA VAL A 106 -2.87 -10.56 8.72
C VAL A 106 -3.65 -11.49 7.80
N ASN A 107 -4.97 -11.35 7.81
CA ASN A 107 -5.81 -11.95 6.79
C ASN A 107 -6.06 -10.94 5.68
N ILE A 108 -5.66 -11.27 4.46
CA ILE A 108 -5.73 -10.33 3.34
C ILE A 108 -7.16 -10.13 2.85
N SER A 109 -8.06 -11.07 3.14
CA SER A 109 -9.49 -10.89 2.86
C SER A 109 -10.09 -9.69 3.62
N ASP A 110 -9.45 -9.25 4.71
CA ASP A 110 -9.93 -8.15 5.53
C ASP A 110 -9.73 -6.79 4.85
N PHE A 111 -8.85 -6.70 3.85
CA PHE A 111 -8.64 -5.45 3.12
C PHE A 111 -9.76 -5.22 2.09
N PRO A 112 -10.11 -3.94 1.82
CA PRO A 112 -11.15 -3.59 0.86
C PRO A 112 -10.81 -4.08 -0.55
N TYR A 113 -9.66 -3.65 -1.06
CA TYR A 113 -9.17 -3.94 -2.39
C TYR A 113 -7.65 -3.71 -2.47
N ILE A 114 -6.92 -4.58 -3.17
CA ILE A 114 -5.47 -4.48 -3.29
C ILE A 114 -5.03 -4.66 -4.75
N ILE A 115 -4.22 -3.73 -5.26
CA ILE A 115 -3.46 -3.93 -6.50
C ILE A 115 -2.03 -4.34 -6.15
N PHE A 116 -1.58 -5.48 -6.66
CA PHE A 116 -0.21 -5.96 -6.57
C PHE A 116 0.51 -5.66 -7.89
N VAL A 117 1.48 -4.77 -7.90
CA VAL A 117 2.28 -4.42 -9.07
C VAL A 117 3.62 -5.13 -9.00
N HIS A 118 3.94 -5.93 -10.02
CA HIS A 118 5.21 -6.63 -10.17
C HIS A 118 5.88 -6.26 -11.49
N SER A 119 7.20 -6.17 -11.48
CA SER A 119 7.98 -6.07 -12.72
C SER A 119 8.25 -7.45 -13.32
N THR A 120 8.33 -7.55 -14.64
CA THR A 120 8.84 -8.73 -15.36
C THR A 120 10.30 -9.06 -15.00
N THR A 121 11.08 -8.07 -14.57
CA THR A 121 12.48 -8.23 -14.13
C THR A 121 12.60 -8.51 -12.62
N ASP A 122 11.50 -8.41 -11.87
CA ASP A 122 11.45 -8.82 -10.47
C ASP A 122 11.70 -10.33 -10.39
N ARG A 123 12.66 -10.76 -9.56
CA ARG A 123 13.07 -12.18 -9.54
C ARG A 123 11.85 -13.03 -9.13
N LYS A 124 11.60 -14.11 -9.87
CA LYS A 124 10.41 -14.99 -9.79
C LYS A 124 9.86 -15.33 -8.38
N ARG A 125 10.68 -15.24 -7.32
CA ARG A 125 10.29 -15.55 -5.94
C ARG A 125 9.30 -14.55 -5.30
N ASN A 126 9.20 -13.30 -5.77
CA ASN A 126 8.27 -12.30 -5.18
C ASN A 126 6.86 -12.42 -5.77
N LEU A 127 6.77 -12.61 -7.09
CA LEU A 127 5.50 -12.81 -7.79
C LEU A 127 4.82 -14.11 -7.34
N SER A 128 5.53 -15.24 -7.30
CA SER A 128 4.95 -16.54 -6.90
C SER A 128 4.31 -16.45 -5.52
N LYS A 129 5.01 -15.86 -4.55
CA LYS A 129 4.50 -15.65 -3.20
C LYS A 129 3.24 -14.78 -3.17
N SER A 130 3.17 -13.74 -4.01
CA SER A 130 1.97 -12.91 -4.11
C SER A 130 0.80 -13.68 -4.71
N LEU A 131 1.06 -14.57 -5.67
CA LEU A 131 0.05 -15.46 -6.25
C LEU A 131 -0.45 -16.50 -5.24
N ASP A 132 0.44 -17.11 -4.46
CA ASP A 132 0.08 -18.07 -3.39
C ASP A 132 -0.82 -17.38 -2.34
N LEU A 133 -0.49 -16.13 -2.02
CA LEU A 133 -1.19 -15.33 -1.01
C LEU A 133 -2.64 -14.98 -1.41
N ILE A 134 -2.91 -14.87 -2.71
CA ILE A 134 -4.23 -14.47 -3.23
C ILE A 134 -5.00 -15.63 -3.87
N GLU A 135 -4.43 -16.83 -3.89
CA GLU A 135 -4.98 -18.02 -4.56
C GLU A 135 -6.42 -18.33 -4.08
N SER A 136 -6.67 -18.18 -2.78
CA SER A 136 -7.97 -18.44 -2.15
C SER A 136 -8.89 -17.22 -2.02
N LEU A 137 -8.46 -16.04 -2.48
CA LEU A 137 -9.22 -14.79 -2.34
C LEU A 137 -10.24 -14.61 -3.47
N ASP A 138 -11.35 -13.94 -3.17
CA ASP A 138 -12.30 -13.47 -4.19
C ASP A 138 -11.57 -12.54 -5.17
N LYS A 139 -11.66 -12.84 -6.48
CA LYS A 139 -11.05 -12.02 -7.54
C LYS A 139 -11.54 -10.57 -7.57
N ARG A 140 -12.65 -10.25 -6.90
CA ARG A 140 -13.13 -8.87 -6.73
C ARG A 140 -12.32 -8.05 -5.73
N LYS A 141 -11.52 -8.72 -4.88
CA LYS A 141 -10.72 -8.11 -3.80
C LYS A 141 -9.31 -7.73 -4.22
N TYR A 142 -8.86 -8.14 -5.40
CA TYR A 142 -7.50 -7.85 -5.83
C TYR A 142 -7.34 -7.71 -7.34
N ARG A 143 -6.21 -7.14 -7.74
CA ARG A 143 -5.67 -7.22 -9.10
C ARG A 143 -4.17 -7.44 -9.04
N VAL A 144 -3.65 -8.20 -9.99
CA VAL A 144 -2.20 -8.34 -10.18
C VAL A 144 -1.86 -7.67 -11.50
N GLU A 145 -0.99 -6.67 -11.42
CA GLU A 145 -0.45 -5.94 -12.57
C GLU A 145 1.00 -6.38 -12.79
N ILE A 146 1.32 -6.83 -14.00
CA ILE A 146 2.68 -7.19 -14.38
C ILE A 146 3.16 -6.16 -15.40
N VAL A 147 4.10 -5.31 -14.99
CA VAL A 147 4.68 -4.30 -15.85
C VAL A 147 5.97 -4.80 -16.48
N ASN A 148 6.15 -4.57 -17.77
CA ASN A 148 7.42 -4.81 -18.41
C ASN A 148 8.32 -3.59 -18.23
N ASP A 149 9.23 -3.65 -17.26
CA ASP A 149 10.27 -2.64 -17.12
C ASP A 149 11.64 -3.28 -17.24
N ASP A 150 12.47 -2.72 -18.10
CA ASP A 150 13.85 -3.20 -18.27
C ASP A 150 14.75 -2.77 -17.09
N PHE A 151 14.25 -1.95 -16.15
CA PHE A 151 15.06 -1.26 -15.12
C PHE A 151 14.42 -1.11 -13.72
N GLY A 152 13.48 -1.96 -13.32
CA GLY A 152 12.94 -1.99 -11.96
C GLY A 152 12.10 -0.76 -11.62
N LEU A 153 10.97 -0.63 -12.31
CA LEU A 153 9.88 0.36 -12.15
C LEU A 153 10.21 1.78 -12.61
N GLU A 154 11.36 2.00 -13.24
CA GLU A 154 11.76 3.32 -13.76
C GLU A 154 10.92 3.79 -14.96
N LEU A 155 10.29 2.85 -15.67
CA LEU A 155 9.50 3.11 -16.89
C LEU A 155 8.00 3.26 -16.63
N ILE A 156 7.53 3.10 -15.39
CA ILE A 156 6.12 3.33 -15.07
C ILE A 156 5.83 4.83 -15.19
N SER A 157 4.79 5.17 -15.97
CA SER A 157 4.40 6.55 -16.22
C SER A 157 3.61 7.15 -15.05
N ASN A 158 3.55 8.49 -14.98
CA ASN A 158 2.70 9.18 -14.01
C ASN A 158 1.23 8.73 -14.11
N SER A 159 0.74 8.53 -15.34
CA SER A 159 -0.60 8.05 -15.60
C SER A 159 -0.86 6.66 -15.03
N ASP A 160 0.10 5.75 -15.05
CA ASP A 160 -0.10 4.40 -14.53
C ASP A 160 -0.32 4.42 -13.02
N TYR A 161 0.57 5.12 -12.30
CA TYR A 161 0.42 5.31 -10.84
C TYR A 161 -0.91 5.95 -10.48
N LYS A 162 -1.27 7.01 -11.20
CA LYS A 162 -2.54 7.71 -11.00
C LYS A 162 -3.72 6.78 -11.23
N ASN A 163 -3.74 6.04 -12.34
CA ASN A 163 -4.80 5.11 -12.68
C ASN A 163 -4.96 4.03 -11.60
N TRP A 164 -3.86 3.48 -11.08
CA TRP A 164 -3.93 2.47 -10.03
C TRP A 164 -4.41 3.03 -8.69
N VAL A 165 -3.94 4.21 -8.29
CA VAL A 165 -4.40 4.86 -7.05
C VAL A 165 -5.89 5.22 -7.14
N ASP A 166 -6.31 5.79 -8.27
CA ASP A 166 -7.72 6.13 -8.51
C ASP A 166 -8.59 4.87 -8.52
N GLU A 167 -8.11 3.78 -9.11
CA GLU A 167 -8.79 2.49 -9.14
C GLU A 167 -9.01 1.92 -7.73
N VAL A 168 -7.95 1.83 -6.91
CA VAL A 168 -8.09 1.25 -5.56
C VAL A 168 -9.04 2.06 -4.68
N TYR A 169 -9.04 3.38 -4.83
CA TYR A 169 -9.95 4.28 -4.15
C TYR A 169 -11.39 4.12 -4.66
N ALA A 170 -11.59 4.16 -5.98
CA ALA A 170 -12.91 4.09 -6.61
C ALA A 170 -13.60 2.74 -6.37
N GLN A 171 -12.86 1.63 -6.45
CA GLN A 171 -13.38 0.28 -6.20
C GLN A 171 -13.90 0.17 -4.77
N THR A 172 -13.12 0.62 -3.79
CA THR A 172 -13.51 0.62 -2.37
C THR A 172 -14.76 1.47 -2.13
N LYS A 173 -14.82 2.67 -2.71
CA LYS A 173 -16.01 3.52 -2.61
C LYS A 173 -17.24 2.89 -3.27
N GLY A 174 -17.04 2.21 -4.39
CA GLY A 174 -18.07 1.43 -5.06
C GLY A 174 -18.57 0.25 -4.21
N ASP A 175 -17.68 -0.42 -3.49
CA ASP A 175 -18.02 -1.49 -2.54
C ASP A 175 -18.78 -0.93 -1.33
N LEU A 176 -18.35 0.18 -0.73
CA LEU A 176 -19.07 0.85 0.38
C LEU A 176 -20.52 1.21 0.00
N LYS A 177 -20.73 1.76 -1.20
CA LYS A 177 -22.08 2.05 -1.72
C LYS A 177 -22.95 0.81 -1.89
N ARG A 178 -22.35 -0.36 -2.16
CA ARG A 178 -23.05 -1.64 -2.31
C ARG A 178 -23.25 -2.36 -0.97
N ALA A 179 -22.32 -2.19 -0.04
CA ALA A 179 -22.25 -2.88 1.26
C ALA A 179 -23.04 -2.19 2.38
N SER A 180 -23.59 -1.00 2.17
CA SER A 180 -24.55 -0.30 3.08
C SER A 180 -25.84 -1.10 3.41
N LYS A 181 -25.89 -2.39 3.05
CA LYS A 181 -26.91 -3.38 3.42
C LYS A 181 -26.38 -4.58 4.24
N SER A 182 -25.07 -4.73 4.46
CA SER A 182 -24.48 -5.79 5.28
C SER A 182 -23.14 -5.34 5.87
N GLY A 183 -23.03 -5.32 7.20
CA GLY A 183 -21.90 -4.76 7.97
C GLY A 183 -20.53 -4.88 7.31
N SER A 184 -20.03 -3.75 6.81
CA SER A 184 -18.71 -3.63 6.20
C SER A 184 -17.66 -3.40 7.30
N THR A 185 -16.50 -4.04 7.18
CA THR A 185 -15.33 -3.83 8.06
C THR A 185 -14.53 -2.56 7.71
N ILE A 186 -15.00 -1.81 6.72
CA ILE A 186 -14.36 -0.60 6.20
C ILE A 186 -14.87 0.59 7.02
N ASP A 187 -13.94 1.37 7.57
CA ASP A 187 -14.27 2.61 8.27
C ASP A 187 -14.70 3.68 7.27
N GLU A 188 -16.02 3.83 7.12
CA GLU A 188 -16.64 4.80 6.22
C GLU A 188 -16.21 6.24 6.52
N SER A 189 -15.80 6.56 7.76
CA SER A 189 -15.37 7.92 8.13
C SER A 189 -14.06 8.34 7.47
N LEU A 190 -13.26 7.40 6.96
CA LEU A 190 -12.07 7.71 6.16
C LEU A 190 -12.43 8.16 4.74
N PHE A 191 -13.64 7.83 4.29
CA PHE A 191 -14.16 8.15 2.97
C PHE A 191 -15.27 9.21 3.02
N ALA A 192 -15.88 9.43 4.19
CA ALA A 192 -16.83 10.51 4.42
C ALA A 192 -16.07 11.77 4.83
N ASN A 193 -16.23 12.86 4.06
CA ASN A 193 -15.79 14.24 4.30
C ASN A 193 -14.85 14.53 5.48
N ALA A 194 -13.69 15.12 5.14
CA ALA A 194 -13.25 16.33 5.82
C ALA A 194 -13.72 17.53 5.00
#